data_AF-A0A942ZGG5-F1
#
_entry.id   AF-A0A942ZGG5-F1
#
_cell.length_a   1.000
_cell.length_b   1.000
_cell.length_c   1.000
_cell.angle_alpha   90.00
_cell.angle_beta   90.00
_cell.angle_gamma   90.00
#
_symmetry.space_group_name_H-M   'P 1'
#
loop_
_entity.id
_entity.type
_entity.pdbx_description
1 polymer ?
#
loop_
_entity_poly.entity_id
_entity_poly.type
_entity_poly.pdbx_seq_one_letter_code
_entity_poly.pdbx_strand_id
1 'polypeptide(L)'
;MSYLEELLPEFRKGAKIRCKYWAPDMFIQNIDDDNIDIEDLPRDDWEFYKDPIDWDSVIRSRCPCWFWNGYFNEKVMRLLRNVEIDLGKPFLDENRNYWKNCRPVRRDEVTFYEDRKDE
;
A
#
# COMPACT_ATOMS: atom_id res chain seq x y z
N MET A 1 -5.07 24.87 -2.58
CA MET A 1 -6.46 24.37 -2.66
C MET A 1 -6.42 22.93 -2.23
N SER A 2 -7.18 22.62 -1.19
CA SER A 2 -6.68 21.84 -0.06
C SER A 2 -6.77 20.35 -0.35
N TYR A 3 -5.60 19.71 -0.45
CA TYR A 3 -5.49 18.26 -0.51
C TYR A 3 -6.24 17.59 0.67
N LEU A 4 -6.38 18.32 1.78
CA LEU A 4 -7.13 17.90 2.96
C LEU A 4 -8.65 17.75 2.73
N GLU A 5 -9.30 18.59 1.93
CA GLU A 5 -10.73 18.44 1.58
C GLU A 5 -11.01 17.11 0.88
N GLU A 6 -10.05 16.60 0.10
CA GLU A 6 -10.16 15.30 -0.56
C GLU A 6 -9.95 14.13 0.41
N LEU A 7 -9.16 14.34 1.48
CA LEU A 7 -8.88 13.32 2.50
C LEU A 7 -10.02 13.19 3.52
N LEU A 8 -10.66 14.30 3.90
CA LEU A 8 -11.65 14.36 5.00
C LEU A 8 -12.79 13.35 4.88
N PRO A 9 -13.44 13.14 3.72
CA PRO A 9 -14.52 12.16 3.59
C PRO A 9 -14.08 10.74 3.93
N GLU A 10 -12.88 10.34 3.52
CA GLU A 10 -12.34 9.01 3.82
C GLU A 10 -11.79 8.93 5.25
N PHE A 11 -11.19 10.01 5.75
CA PHE A 11 -10.72 10.11 7.13
C PHE A 11 -11.88 9.94 8.14
N ARG A 12 -13.04 10.56 7.86
CA ARG A 12 -14.28 10.37 8.66
C ARG A 12 -14.80 8.93 8.63
N LYS A 13 -14.53 8.17 7.57
CA LYS A 13 -14.83 6.72 7.50
C LYS A 13 -13.79 5.86 8.22
N GLY A 14 -12.86 6.47 8.94
CA GLY A 14 -11.80 5.79 9.68
C GLY A 14 -10.53 5.52 8.88
N ALA A 15 -10.31 6.16 7.72
CA ALA A 15 -9.02 6.11 7.06
C ALA A 15 -7.93 6.74 7.94
N LYS A 16 -6.71 6.23 7.86
CA LYS A 16 -5.55 6.82 8.54
C LYS A 16 -4.91 7.89 7.65
N ILE A 17 -4.60 9.04 8.22
CA ILE A 17 -3.79 10.08 7.55
C ILE A 17 -2.55 10.38 8.39
N ARG A 18 -1.52 10.92 7.74
CA ARG A 18 -0.26 11.30 8.39
C ARG A 18 0.22 12.63 7.85
N CYS A 19 1.01 13.33 8.64
CA CYS A 19 1.79 14.45 8.15
C CYS A 19 3.07 13.92 7.49
N LYS A 20 3.43 14.48 6.33
CA LYS A 20 4.58 14.06 5.51
C LYS A 20 5.89 13.93 6.29
N TYR A 21 6.13 14.84 7.24
CA TYR A 21 7.38 14.91 8.02
C TYR A 21 7.37 14.10 9.32
N TRP A 22 6.29 13.40 9.64
CA TRP A 22 6.25 12.54 10.82
C TRP A 22 7.06 11.26 10.61
N ALA A 23 7.34 10.55 11.71
CA ALA A 23 7.96 9.24 11.63
C ALA A 23 7.10 8.27 10.78
N PRO A 24 7.71 7.28 10.09
CA PRO A 24 7.00 6.42 9.14
C PRO A 24 5.79 5.67 9.70
N ASP A 25 5.77 5.45 11.00
CA ASP A 25 4.79 4.72 11.81
C ASP A 25 3.75 5.62 12.50
N MET A 26 3.87 6.95 12.39
CA MET A 26 2.94 7.90 12.99
C MET A 26 1.79 8.25 12.05
N PHE A 27 0.56 8.17 12.57
CA PHE A 27 -0.67 8.55 11.89
C PHE A 27 -1.73 9.03 12.89
N ILE A 28 -2.77 9.65 12.37
CA ILE A 28 -4.02 9.91 13.07
C ILE A 28 -5.15 9.14 12.37
N GLN A 29 -6.15 8.75 13.15
CA GLN A 29 -7.34 8.05 12.68
C GLN A 29 -8.53 8.58 13.50
N ASN A 30 -9.65 8.84 12.84
CA ASN A 30 -10.89 9.15 13.54
C ASN A 30 -11.52 7.84 14.04
N ILE A 31 -11.33 7.53 15.33
CA ILE A 31 -11.82 6.28 15.95
C ILE A 31 -13.20 6.47 16.55
N ASP A 32 -13.51 7.67 17.04
CA ASP A 32 -14.72 7.99 17.80
C ASP A 32 -15.81 8.70 16.97
N ASP A 33 -15.65 8.73 15.64
CA ASP A 33 -16.55 9.42 14.70
C ASP A 33 -16.77 10.90 15.06
N ASP A 34 -15.70 11.53 15.56
CA ASP A 34 -15.72 12.95 15.87
C ASP A 34 -15.92 13.75 14.59
N ASN A 35 -16.69 14.83 14.67
CA ASN A 35 -16.90 15.73 13.54
C ASN A 35 -15.66 16.63 13.36
N ILE A 36 -14.58 16.05 12.84
CA ILE A 36 -13.30 16.72 12.56
C ILE A 36 -13.42 17.49 11.25
N ASP A 37 -13.10 18.78 11.31
CA ASP A 37 -13.09 19.72 10.19
C ASP A 37 -11.68 20.20 9.86
N ILE A 38 -11.54 20.97 8.76
CA ILE A 38 -10.26 21.53 8.29
C ILE A 38 -9.60 22.40 9.36
N GLU A 39 -10.41 23.09 10.17
CA GLU A 39 -9.94 23.96 11.25
C GLU A 39 -9.21 23.18 12.36
N ASP A 40 -9.58 21.90 12.57
CA ASP A 40 -8.93 21.01 13.53
C ASP A 40 -7.59 20.46 13.02
N LEU A 41 -7.38 20.49 11.69
CA LEU A 41 -6.21 19.97 10.99
C LEU A 41 -5.55 21.07 10.13
N PRO A 42 -5.05 22.18 10.72
CA PRO A 42 -4.66 23.40 10.00
C PRO A 42 -3.42 23.28 9.10
N ARG A 43 -2.87 22.08 8.93
CA ARG A 43 -1.73 21.82 8.05
C ARG A 43 -2.20 21.41 6.66
N ASP A 44 -1.38 21.66 5.65
CA ASP A 44 -1.63 21.32 4.25
C ASP A 44 -0.80 20.12 3.75
N ASP A 45 0.03 19.53 4.63
CA ASP A 45 0.97 18.45 4.32
C ASP A 45 0.49 17.06 4.80
N TRP A 46 -0.82 16.90 4.94
CA TRP A 46 -1.47 15.62 5.21
C TRP A 46 -1.40 14.72 3.99
N GLU A 47 -1.33 13.41 4.19
CA GLU A 47 -1.46 12.38 3.16
C GLU A 47 -2.08 11.12 3.74
N PHE A 48 -2.63 10.24 2.90
CA PHE A 48 -3.08 8.93 3.37
C PHE A 48 -1.90 8.14 3.95
N TYR A 49 -2.07 7.67 5.18
CA TYR A 49 -1.14 6.74 5.78
C TYR A 49 -1.29 5.37 5.09
N LYS A 50 -0.17 4.83 4.64
CA LYS A 50 -0.11 3.47 4.09
C LYS A 50 0.49 2.59 5.15
N ASP A 51 -0.32 1.66 5.67
CA ASP A 51 0.16 0.66 6.61
C ASP A 51 1.40 -0.05 6.03
N PRO A 52 2.46 -0.25 6.84
CA PRO A 52 3.61 -1.04 6.43
C PRO A 52 3.12 -2.41 5.95
N ILE A 53 3.66 -2.86 4.81
CA ILE A 53 3.33 -4.18 4.32
C ILE A 53 3.96 -5.21 5.26
N ASP A 54 3.13 -6.03 5.89
CA ASP A 54 3.57 -7.23 6.61
C ASP A 54 4.05 -8.27 5.59
N TRP A 55 5.33 -8.18 5.22
CA TRP A 55 5.95 -9.07 4.25
C TRP A 55 5.96 -10.53 4.70
N ASP A 56 6.02 -10.80 6.00
CA ASP A 56 5.96 -12.17 6.54
C ASP A 56 4.59 -12.80 6.27
N SER A 57 3.51 -12.03 6.45
CA SER A 57 2.16 -12.50 6.09
C SER A 57 2.01 -12.72 4.59
N VAL A 58 2.58 -11.85 3.75
CA VAL A 58 2.56 -11.96 2.28
C VAL A 58 3.25 -13.25 1.84
N ILE A 59 4.43 -13.54 2.39
CA ILE A 59 5.20 -14.75 2.09
C ILE A 59 4.44 -15.99 2.58
N ARG A 60 3.97 -15.98 3.84
CA ARG A 60 3.26 -17.11 4.46
C ARG A 60 1.96 -17.46 3.73
N SER A 61 1.20 -16.46 3.30
CA SER A 61 -0.05 -16.64 2.56
C SER A 61 0.15 -16.92 1.07
N ARG A 62 1.40 -16.86 0.57
CA ARG A 62 1.72 -16.97 -0.86
C ARG A 62 0.90 -15.98 -1.71
N CYS A 63 0.80 -14.74 -1.22
CA CYS A 63 0.07 -13.69 -1.92
C CYS A 63 0.79 -13.31 -3.23
N PRO A 64 0.09 -13.26 -4.38
CA PRO A 64 0.66 -12.77 -5.62
C PRO A 64 1.16 -11.33 -5.48
N CYS A 65 2.31 -11.05 -6.07
CA CYS A 65 2.98 -9.75 -6.01
C CYS A 65 3.38 -9.28 -7.41
N TRP A 66 3.26 -7.97 -7.64
CA TRP A 66 3.87 -7.29 -8.76
C TRP A 66 5.34 -6.98 -8.46
N PHE A 67 6.24 -7.32 -9.37
CA PHE A 67 7.68 -7.04 -9.28
C PHE A 67 8.15 -6.20 -10.46
N TRP A 68 8.99 -5.19 -10.21
CA TRP A 68 9.56 -4.34 -11.27
C TRP A 68 10.89 -3.70 -10.86
N ASN A 69 11.73 -3.37 -11.85
CA ASN A 69 13.04 -2.74 -11.63
C ASN A 69 13.08 -1.25 -12.00
N GLY A 70 12.34 -0.84 -13.03
CA GLY A 70 12.28 0.53 -13.52
C GLY A 70 10.87 1.06 -13.41
N TYR A 71 10.18 1.09 -14.55
CA TYR A 71 8.80 1.54 -14.65
C TYR A 71 7.82 0.40 -14.32
N PHE A 72 6.67 0.76 -13.75
CA PHE A 72 5.66 -0.20 -13.31
C PHE A 72 4.94 -0.92 -14.48
N ASN A 73 4.99 -0.37 -15.70
CA ASN A 73 4.43 -1.00 -16.90
C ASN A 73 5.19 -2.28 -17.33
N GLU A 74 6.44 -2.45 -16.90
CA GLU A 74 7.27 -3.64 -17.14
C GLU A 74 7.17 -4.67 -16.00
N LYS A 75 6.12 -4.56 -15.17
CA LYS A 75 5.93 -5.45 -14.03
C LYS A 75 5.65 -6.88 -14.43
N VAL A 76 6.07 -7.81 -13.58
CA VAL A 76 5.70 -9.23 -13.66
C VAL A 76 4.98 -9.66 -12.39
N MET A 77 4.03 -10.58 -12.51
CA MET A 77 3.33 -11.14 -11.35
C MET A 77 3.95 -12.47 -10.95
N ARG A 78 4.37 -12.59 -9.68
CA ARG A 78 5.00 -13.79 -9.10
C ARG A 78 4.74 -13.87 -7.60
N LEU A 79 5.22 -14.92 -6.95
CA LEU A 79 5.24 -15.00 -5.49
C LEU A 79 6.52 -14.42 -4.89
N LEU A 80 6.36 -13.71 -3.76
CA LEU A 80 7.49 -13.24 -2.95
C LEU A 80 8.02 -14.40 -2.12
N ARG A 81 9.35 -14.58 -2.18
CA ARG A 81 10.07 -15.62 -1.43
C ARG A 81 10.76 -15.08 -0.19
N ASN A 82 11.42 -13.92 -0.32
CA ASN A 82 12.17 -13.29 0.77
C ASN A 82 12.30 -11.78 0.57
N VAL A 83 12.54 -11.05 1.66
CA VAL A 83 12.90 -9.63 1.66
C VAL A 83 14.24 -9.44 2.37
N GLU A 84 15.22 -8.89 1.65
CA GLU A 84 16.59 -8.68 2.11
C GLU A 84 16.92 -7.18 2.09
N ILE A 85 16.72 -6.52 3.23
CA ILE A 85 16.66 -5.04 3.34
C ILE A 85 17.98 -4.35 2.94
N ASP A 86 19.11 -5.04 3.05
CA ASP A 86 20.45 -4.45 2.83
C ASP A 86 20.92 -4.47 1.36
N LEU A 87 20.03 -4.85 0.42
CA LEU A 87 20.37 -4.93 -1.00
C LEU A 87 19.66 -3.84 -1.81
N GLY A 88 20.34 -3.30 -2.83
CA GLY A 88 19.73 -2.39 -3.81
C GLY A 88 18.56 -3.00 -4.62
N LYS A 89 18.32 -4.31 -4.44
CA LYS A 89 17.17 -5.07 -4.94
C LYS A 89 16.69 -6.03 -3.85
N PRO A 90 15.89 -5.56 -2.88
CA PRO A 90 15.62 -6.31 -1.66
C PRO A 90 14.63 -7.46 -1.85
N PHE A 91 13.87 -7.51 -2.96
CA PHE A 91 12.78 -8.46 -3.11
C PHE A 91 13.18 -9.67 -3.96
N LEU A 92 13.18 -10.86 -3.35
CA LEU A 92 13.47 -12.13 -4.02
C LEU A 92 12.18 -12.83 -4.43
N ASP A 93 12.00 -13.10 -5.72
CA ASP A 93 10.86 -13.88 -6.21
C ASP A 93 11.06 -15.40 -6.08
N GLU A 94 10.00 -16.17 -6.29
CA GLU A 94 10.03 -17.64 -6.26
C GLU A 94 11.04 -18.27 -7.24
N ASN A 95 11.32 -17.57 -8.35
CA ASN A 95 12.28 -17.96 -9.38
C ASN A 95 13.70 -17.46 -9.10
N ARG A 96 13.96 -16.99 -7.88
CA ARG A 96 15.26 -16.50 -7.40
C ARG A 96 15.79 -15.26 -8.13
N ASN A 97 14.90 -14.43 -8.66
CA ASN A 97 15.26 -13.12 -9.23
C ASN A 97 15.10 -12.03 -8.18
N TYR A 98 16.07 -11.11 -8.16
CA TYR A 98 16.03 -9.94 -7.29
C TYR A 98 15.41 -8.74 -8.01
N TRP A 99 14.56 -8.02 -7.29
CA TRP A 99 13.79 -6.88 -7.78
C TRP A 99 13.96 -5.66 -6.89
N LYS A 100 13.98 -4.48 -7.50
CA LYS A 100 14.00 -3.20 -6.76
C LYS A 100 12.70 -2.95 -6.02
N ASN A 101 11.58 -3.36 -6.61
CA ASN A 101 10.27 -3.06 -6.09
C ASN A 101 9.38 -4.31 -6.09
N CYS A 102 8.51 -4.38 -5.08
CA CYS A 102 7.49 -5.40 -4.92
C CYS A 102 6.23 -4.75 -4.36
N ARG A 103 5.05 -5.21 -4.77
CA ARG A 103 3.78 -4.87 -4.12
C ARG A 103 2.81 -6.06 -4.21
N PRO A 104 2.16 -6.46 -3.11
CA PRO A 104 1.05 -7.40 -3.15
C PRO A 104 -0.05 -6.94 -4.13
N VAL A 105 -0.54 -7.88 -4.92
CA VAL A 105 -1.62 -7.67 -5.89
C VAL A 105 -2.92 -7.41 -5.14
N ARG A 106 -3.66 -6.39 -5.55
CA ARG A 106 -5.00 -6.11 -5.00
C ARG A 106 -6.06 -6.86 -5.77
N ARG A 107 -7.19 -7.13 -5.12
CA ARG A 107 -8.31 -7.92 -5.68
C ARG A 107 -8.86 -7.31 -6.97
N ASP A 108 -8.90 -5.99 -7.06
CA ASP A 108 -9.38 -5.23 -8.23
C ASP A 108 -8.40 -5.21 -9.41
N GLU A 109 -7.18 -5.72 -9.24
CA GLU A 109 -6.15 -5.76 -10.29
C GLU A 109 -6.08 -7.09 -11.04
N VAL A 110 -6.81 -8.11 -10.57
CA VAL A 110 -6.80 -9.45 -11.14
C VAL A 110 -8.20 -10.00 -11.24
N THR A 111 -8.40 -10.83 -12.26
CA THR A 111 -9.63 -11.62 -12.42
C THR A 111 -9.23 -13.07 -12.28
N PHE A 112 -9.84 -13.77 -11.32
CA PHE A 112 -9.58 -15.20 -11.19
C PHE A 112 -10.25 -15.94 -12.35
N TYR A 113 -9.65 -17.05 -12.76
CA TYR A 113 -10.20 -17.84 -13.86
C TYR A 113 -11.64 -18.29 -13.56
N GLU A 114 -11.91 -18.67 -12.31
CA GLU A 114 -13.24 -19.10 -11.81
C GLU A 114 -14.28 -17.98 -11.82
N ASP A 115 -13.87 -16.71 -11.84
CA ASP A 115 -14.80 -15.57 -11.95
C ASP A 115 -15.33 -15.40 -13.38
N ARG A 116 -14.68 -16.05 -14.37
CA ARG A 116 -15.22 -16.18 -15.72
C ARG A 116 -16.34 -17.20 -15.66
N LYS A 117 -17.54 -16.75 -15.31
CA LYS A 117 -18.74 -17.52 -15.63
C LYS A 117 -18.70 -17.77 -17.13
N ASP A 118 -18.57 -19.03 -17.51
CA ASP A 118 -18.68 -19.48 -18.90
C ASP A 118 -19.94 -18.82 -19.51
N GLU A 119 -19.78 -18.09 -20.61
CA GLU A 119 -20.90 -17.84 -21.53
C GLU A 119 -21.41 -19.17 -22.09
#